data_AF-A0A2S9FIE2-F1
#
_entry.id   AF-A0A2S9FIE2-F1
#
_cell.length_a   1.000
_cell.length_b   1.000
_cell.length_c   1.000
_cell.angle_alpha   90.00
_cell.angle_beta   90.00
_cell.angle_gamma   90.00
#
_symmetry.space_group_name_H-M   'P 1'
#
loop_
_entity.id
_entity.type
_entity.pdbx_description
1 polymer ?
#
loop_
_entity_poly.entity_id
_entity_poly.type
_entity_poly.pdbx_seq_one_letter_code
_entity_poly.pdbx_strand_id
1 'polypeptide(L)'
;MTGRAYAVANAERIKLTTLRSPLWASGAAALLSFALAALQASVAYDYERLTVATAALGVAVFGVPVLMIVAAMTMTGEYRSGLIATTFMATPGRTLVVCAKAVVAALFSAVV
;
A
#
# COMPACT_ATOMS: atom_id res chain seq x y z
N MET A 1 3.21 -5.58 -27.20
CA MET A 1 3.83 -5.28 -25.88
C MET A 1 2.78 -5.03 -24.78
N THR A 2 1.69 -4.34 -25.08
CA THR A 2 0.57 -4.03 -24.16
C THR A 2 -0.07 -5.24 -23.46
N GLY A 3 -0.22 -6.39 -24.16
CA GLY A 3 -0.84 -7.58 -23.57
C GLY A 3 -0.09 -8.17 -22.37
N ARG A 4 1.26 -8.15 -22.38
CA ARG A 4 2.07 -8.66 -21.25
C ARG A 4 2.01 -7.73 -20.05
N ALA A 5 2.05 -6.42 -20.29
CA ALA A 5 1.92 -5.41 -19.24
C ALA A 5 0.57 -5.52 -18.51
N TYR A 6 -0.50 -5.67 -19.28
CA TYR A 6 -1.84 -5.87 -18.72
C TYR A 6 -1.95 -7.16 -17.89
N ALA A 7 -1.42 -8.28 -18.40
CA ALA A 7 -1.45 -9.55 -17.70
C ALA A 7 -0.71 -9.49 -16.34
N VAL A 8 0.46 -8.85 -16.30
CA VAL A 8 1.23 -8.69 -15.07
C VAL A 8 0.52 -7.75 -14.09
N ALA A 9 -0.02 -6.62 -14.56
CA ALA A 9 -0.78 -5.71 -13.71
C ALA A 9 -2.03 -6.38 -13.11
N ASN A 10 -2.75 -7.18 -13.90
CA ASN A 10 -3.91 -7.93 -13.42
C ASN A 10 -3.50 -9.00 -12.39
N ALA A 11 -2.38 -9.69 -12.61
CA ALA A 11 -1.85 -10.65 -11.64
C ALA A 11 -1.49 -9.98 -10.30
N GLU A 12 -0.85 -8.81 -10.33
CA GLU A 12 -0.54 -8.05 -9.12
C GLU A 12 -1.80 -7.55 -8.40
N ARG A 13 -2.81 -7.09 -9.14
CA ARG A 13 -4.10 -6.69 -8.56
C ARG A 13 -4.75 -7.84 -7.82
N ILE A 14 -4.85 -9.01 -8.46
CA ILE A 14 -5.46 -10.19 -7.84
C ILE A 14 -4.74 -10.53 -6.54
N LYS A 15 -3.41 -10.56 -6.52
CA LYS A 15 -2.61 -10.83 -5.32
C LYS A 15 -2.96 -9.88 -4.18
N LEU A 16 -2.95 -8.57 -4.43
CA LEU A 16 -3.25 -7.58 -3.38
C LEU A 16 -4.67 -7.69 -2.84
N THR A 17 -5.65 -7.99 -3.69
CA THR A 17 -7.06 -8.08 -3.27
C THR A 17 -7.46 -9.45 -2.70
N THR A 18 -6.68 -10.50 -2.91
CA THR A 18 -7.04 -11.86 -2.45
C THR A 18 -6.11 -12.42 -1.37
N LEU A 19 -4.87 -11.92 -1.26
CA LEU A 19 -3.98 -12.34 -0.18
C LEU A 19 -4.43 -11.69 1.13
N ARG A 20 -4.59 -12.53 2.16
CA ARG A 20 -4.95 -12.07 3.51
C ARG A 20 -3.93 -11.07 4.07
N SER A 21 -2.64 -11.27 3.79
CA SER A 21 -1.56 -10.49 4.40
C SER A 21 -1.57 -9.01 3.99
N PRO A 22 -1.65 -8.65 2.69
CA PRO A 22 -1.87 -7.26 2.26
C PRO A 22 -3.18 -6.66 2.80
N LEU A 23 -4.29 -7.41 2.78
CA LEU A 23 -5.59 -6.92 3.26
C LEU A 23 -5.60 -6.63 4.77
N TRP A 24 -4.97 -7.48 5.58
CA TRP A 24 -4.81 -7.24 7.01
C TRP A 24 -3.88 -6.05 7.27
N ALA A 25 -2.82 -5.89 6.48
CA ALA A 25 -1.94 -4.73 6.60
C ALA A 25 -2.67 -3.43 6.24
N SER A 26 -3.47 -3.40 5.16
CA SER A 26 -4.30 -2.24 4.80
C SER A 26 -5.46 -2.00 5.77
N GLY A 27 -6.02 -3.06 6.36
CA GLY A 27 -7.04 -2.96 7.41
C GLY A 27 -6.47 -2.37 8.70
N ALA A 28 -5.32 -2.86 9.16
CA ALA A 28 -4.59 -2.31 10.30
C ALA A 28 -4.16 -0.86 10.05
N ALA A 29 -3.72 -0.57 8.82
CA ALA A 29 -3.39 0.77 8.36
C ALA A 29 -4.53 1.77 8.52
N ALA A 30 -5.69 1.42 7.97
CA ALA A 30 -6.89 2.24 8.06
C ALA A 30 -7.32 2.39 9.53
N LEU A 31 -7.39 1.29 10.28
CA LEU A 31 -7.77 1.31 11.69
C LEU A 31 -6.87 2.22 12.54
N LEU A 32 -5.55 2.10 12.39
CA LEU A 32 -4.60 2.95 13.11
C LEU A 32 -4.76 4.42 12.73
N SER A 33 -4.93 4.72 11.44
CA SER A 33 -5.12 6.08 10.95
C SER A 33 -6.40 6.71 11.51
N PHE A 34 -7.52 5.98 11.49
CA PHE A 34 -8.79 6.44 12.05
C PHE A 34 -8.74 6.57 13.57
N ALA A 35 -8.15 5.60 14.27
CA ALA A 35 -8.00 5.65 15.73
C ALA A 35 -7.20 6.87 16.16
N LEU A 36 -6.13 7.19 15.43
CA LEU A 36 -5.29 8.32 15.74
C LEU A 36 -5.96 9.65 15.37
N ALA A 37 -6.66 9.72 14.24
CA ALA A 37 -7.48 10.89 13.90
C ALA A 37 -8.55 11.16 14.97
N ALA A 38 -9.22 10.12 15.46
CA ALA A 38 -10.21 10.23 16.53
C ALA A 38 -9.58 10.68 17.86
N LEU A 39 -8.39 10.14 18.20
CA LEU A 39 -7.65 10.56 19.39
C LEU A 39 -7.25 12.03 19.31
N GLN A 40 -6.68 12.46 18.17
CA GLN A 40 -6.31 13.86 17.94
C GLN A 40 -7.54 14.78 18.02
N ALA A 41 -8.68 14.37 17.44
CA ALA A 41 -9.92 15.14 17.54
C ALA A 41 -10.43 15.25 18.98
N SER A 42 -10.29 14.20 19.80
CA SER A 42 -10.70 14.22 21.20
C SER A 42 -9.86 15.14 22.08
N VAL A 43 -8.56 15.26 21.79
CA VAL A 43 -7.62 16.14 22.52
C VAL A 43 -7.68 17.59 22.02
N ALA A 44 -7.95 17.78 20.72
CA ALA A 44 -8.04 19.10 20.11
C ALA A 44 -9.36 19.84 20.37
N TYR A 45 -10.33 19.24 21.07
CA TYR A 45 -11.67 19.82 21.28
C TYR A 45 -11.66 21.19 21.99
N ASP A 46 -10.57 21.53 22.70
CA ASP A 46 -10.35 22.83 23.35
C ASP A 46 -9.39 23.77 22.59
N TYR A 47 -8.71 23.30 21.54
CA TYR A 47 -7.70 24.07 20.81
C TYR A 47 -8.21 24.52 19.44
N GLU A 48 -7.75 25.72 19.05
CA GLU A 48 -8.00 26.43 17.79
C GLU A 48 -8.06 25.55 16.53
N ARG A 49 -8.80 26.00 15.50
CA ARG A 49 -9.03 25.30 14.23
C ARG A 49 -7.75 24.61 13.71
N LEU A 50 -7.87 23.31 13.45
CA LEU A 50 -6.81 22.50 12.87
C LEU A 50 -6.25 23.16 11.60
N THR A 51 -5.01 23.63 11.65
CA THR A 51 -4.34 24.21 10.47
C THR A 51 -4.02 23.13 9.43
N VAL A 52 -3.88 23.53 8.17
CA VAL A 52 -3.45 22.61 7.09
C VAL A 52 -2.11 21.95 7.42
N ALA A 53 -1.20 22.68 8.07
CA ALA A 53 0.11 22.17 8.46
C ALA A 53 0.04 21.07 9.53
N THR A 54 -0.80 21.25 10.56
CA THR A 54 -0.97 20.23 11.62
C THR A 54 -1.68 18.98 11.10
N ALA A 55 -2.63 19.13 10.17
CA ALA A 55 -3.24 18.00 9.47
C ALA A 55 -2.21 17.23 8.61
N ALA A 56 -1.37 17.95 7.84
CA ALA A 56 -0.32 17.34 7.03
C ALA A 56 0.73 16.60 7.87
N LEU A 57 1.08 17.12 9.05
CA LEU A 57 1.95 16.44 10.00
C LEU A 57 1.35 15.11 10.48
N GLY A 58 0.05 15.05 10.76
CA GLY A 58 -0.63 13.80 11.11
C GLY A 58 -0.52 12.74 10.01
N VAL A 59 -0.71 13.14 8.75
CA VAL A 59 -0.56 12.25 7.58
C VAL A 59 0.89 11.79 7.41
N ALA A 60 1.86 12.71 7.54
CA ALA A 60 3.28 12.40 7.37
C ALA A 60 3.81 11.44 8.45
N VAL A 61 3.36 11.60 9.70
CA VAL A 61 3.85 10.80 10.83
C VAL A 61 3.18 9.43 10.89
N PHE A 62 1.91 9.31 10.52
CA PHE A 62 1.16 8.06 10.66
C PHE A 62 0.70 7.44 9.35
N GLY A 63 0.10 8.22 8.45
CA GLY A 63 -0.39 7.71 7.16
C GLY A 63 0.74 7.20 6.26
N VAL A 64 1.81 7.97 6.11
CA VAL A 64 2.93 7.62 5.22
C VAL A 64 3.65 6.33 5.64
N PRO A 65 4.11 6.14 6.89
CA PRO A 65 4.79 4.90 7.28
C PRO A 65 3.90 3.67 7.13
N VAL A 66 2.61 3.83 7.40
CA VAL A 66 1.62 2.76 7.28
C VAL A 66 1.44 2.34 5.81
N LEU A 67 1.30 3.29 4.88
CA LEU A 67 1.26 2.99 3.45
C LEU A 67 2.60 2.40 2.96
N MET A 68 3.73 2.84 3.52
CA MET A 68 5.05 2.27 3.22
C MET A 68 5.15 0.80 3.60
N ILE A 69 4.52 0.37 4.70
CA ILE A 69 4.48 -1.05 5.09
C ILE A 69 3.72 -1.87 4.03
N VAL A 70 2.56 -1.40 3.58
CA VAL A 70 1.77 -2.07 2.52
C VAL A 70 2.58 -2.16 1.22
N ALA A 71 3.26 -1.08 0.83
CA ALA A 71 4.13 -1.04 -0.33
C ALA A 71 5.30 -2.05 -0.20
N ALA A 72 5.96 -2.08 0.95
CA ALA A 72 7.06 -3.02 1.22
C ALA A 72 6.60 -4.48 1.22
N MET A 73 5.42 -4.78 1.76
CA MET A 73 4.84 -6.13 1.73
C MET A 73 4.52 -6.59 0.31
N THR A 74 4.12 -5.68 -0.57
CA THR A 74 3.86 -5.98 -1.99
C THR A 74 5.13 -6.45 -2.71
N MET A 75 6.28 -5.90 -2.33
CA MET A 75 7.59 -6.29 -2.86
C MET A 75 8.15 -7.55 -2.18
N THR A 76 7.99 -7.68 -0.86
CA THR A 76 8.61 -8.76 -0.06
C THR A 76 7.76 -10.03 0.04
N GLY A 77 6.45 -9.96 -0.21
CA GLY A 77 5.53 -11.10 -0.06
C GLY A 77 5.86 -12.29 -0.98
N GLU A 78 6.46 -12.04 -2.14
CA GLU A 78 6.89 -13.10 -3.07
C GLU A 78 8.21 -13.75 -2.67
N TYR A 79 9.08 -13.00 -1.97
CA TYR A 79 10.28 -13.59 -1.38
C TYR A 79 9.91 -14.54 -0.25
N ARG A 80 8.89 -14.18 0.56
CA ARG A 80 8.39 -15.03 1.65
C ARG A 80 7.76 -16.33 1.16
N SER A 81 7.05 -16.28 0.03
CA SER A 81 6.37 -17.45 -0.55
C SER A 81 7.23 -18.22 -1.56
N GLY A 82 8.45 -17.75 -1.87
CA GLY A 82 9.32 -18.36 -2.88
C GLY A 82 8.84 -18.19 -4.33
N LEU A 83 7.81 -17.39 -4.59
CA LEU A 83 7.17 -17.22 -5.90
C LEU A 83 7.86 -16.19 -6.81
N ILE A 84 8.92 -15.53 -6.34
CA ILE A 84 9.62 -14.53 -7.16
C ILE A 84 10.30 -15.15 -8.39
N ALA A 85 10.89 -16.35 -8.22
CA ALA A 85 11.54 -17.07 -9.31
C ALA A 85 10.54 -17.50 -10.39
N THR A 86 9.36 -17.98 -9.98
CA THR A 86 8.31 -18.40 -10.92
C THR A 86 7.71 -17.20 -11.67
N THR A 87 7.57 -16.06 -11.00
CA THR A 87 7.10 -14.81 -11.63
C THR A 87 8.07 -14.33 -12.72
N PHE A 88 9.38 -14.37 -12.46
CA PHE A 88 10.38 -14.00 -13.46
C PHE A 88 10.57 -15.02 -14.57
N MET A 89 10.33 -16.32 -14.31
CA MET A 89 10.31 -17.34 -15.37
C MET A 89 9.10 -17.16 -16.30
N ALA A 90 7.93 -16.83 -15.75
CA ALA A 90 6.72 -16.57 -16.55
C ALA A 90 6.81 -15.26 -17.34
N THR A 91 7.47 -14.24 -16.77
CA THR A 91 7.64 -12.93 -17.41
C THR A 91 9.12 -12.52 -17.43
N PRO A 92 9.87 -12.74 -18.52
CA PRO A 92 11.31 -12.45 -18.63
C PRO A 92 11.70 -10.96 -18.65
N GLY A 93 10.82 -10.05 -18.21
CA GLY A 93 11.08 -8.60 -18.11
C GLY A 93 11.09 -8.11 -16.67
N ARG A 94 12.26 -8.06 -16.03
CA ARG A 94 12.40 -7.69 -14.61
C ARG A 94 11.86 -6.30 -14.29
N THR A 95 12.15 -5.31 -15.15
CA THR A 95 11.68 -3.93 -14.99
C THR A 95 10.16 -3.83 -15.11
N LEU A 96 9.55 -4.55 -16.05
CA LEU A 96 8.10 -4.55 -16.26
C LEU A 96 7.36 -5.07 -15.02
N VAL A 97 7.87 -6.14 -14.38
CA VAL A 97 7.28 -6.69 -13.14
C VAL A 97 7.39 -5.69 -11.99
N VAL A 98 8.54 -5.05 -11.83
CA VAL A 98 8.75 -4.03 -10.78
C VAL A 98 7.87 -2.81 -11.01
N CYS A 99 7.77 -2.31 -12.24
CA CYS A 99 6.88 -1.20 -12.59
C CYS A 99 5.42 -1.56 -12.35
N ALA A 100 4.99 -2.77 -12.74
CA ALA A 100 3.62 -3.22 -12.50
C ALA A 100 3.31 -3.29 -11.00
N LYS A 101 4.22 -3.84 -10.19
CA LYS A 101 4.09 -3.84 -8.73
C LYS A 101 3.96 -2.43 -8.16
N ALA A 102 4.84 -1.53 -8.57
CA ALA A 102 4.82 -0.14 -8.11
C ALA A 102 3.52 0.57 -8.48
N VAL A 103 3.06 0.42 -9.73
CA VAL A 103 1.82 1.05 -10.22
C VAL A 103 0.60 0.49 -9.49
N VAL A 104 0.49 -0.82 -9.35
CA VAL A 104 -0.68 -1.43 -8.69
C VAL A 104 -0.68 -1.11 -7.19
N ALA A 105 0.49 -1.14 -6.53
CA ALA A 105 0.61 -0.72 -5.12
C ALA A 105 0.23 0.76 -4.95
N ALA A 106 0.72 1.65 -5.82
CA ALA A 106 0.39 3.07 -5.78
C ALA A 106 -1.12 3.31 -6.01
N LEU A 107 -1.73 2.64 -6.98
CA LEU A 107 -3.17 2.74 -7.23
C LEU A 107 -4.00 2.20 -6.06
N PHE A 108 -3.56 1.10 -5.44
CA PHE A 108 -4.21 0.56 -4.24
C PHE A 108 -4.11 1.54 -3.07
N SER A 109 -2.91 2.06 -2.79
CA SER A 109 -2.66 3.04 -1.74
C SER A 109 -3.30 4.40 -2.00
N ALA A 110 -3.63 4.75 -3.24
CA ALA A 110 -4.38 5.97 -3.55
C ALA A 110 -5.87 5.85 -3.19
N VAL A 111 -6.39 4.62 -3.12
CA VAL A 111 -7.79 4.34 -2.76
C VAL A 111 -7.96 4.14 -1.25
N VAL A 112 -6.94 3.59 -0.59
CA VAL A 112 -6.89 3.38 0.87
C VAL A 112 -6.54 4.68 1.58
#